data_AF-A0A1D2X8F3-F1
#
_entry.id   AF-A0A1D2X8F3-F1
#
_cell.length_a   1.000
_cell.length_b   1.000
_cell.length_c   1.000
_cell.angle_alpha   90.00
_cell.angle_beta   90.00
_cell.angle_gamma   90.00
#
_symmetry.space_group_name_H-M   'P 1'
#
loop_
_entity.id
_entity.type
_entity.pdbx_description
1 polymer ?
#
loop_
_entity_poly.entity_id
_entity_poly.type
_entity_poly.pdbx_seq_one_letter_code
_entity_poly.pdbx_strand_id
1 'polypeptide(L)'
;MIYIVKKTQRSSYQFEQIGVIHSCYRQKFGIPRQPGIVSAAEAELELLSPFNQENVVRGLEGFSHIWVHFIFHETMDEGWRPTIRPPRLGGRQRMGVFATRSTHRPNPMGMSVVELNGITSGNGKLILQLGAVDLLDGTPVIDIKPYLPYADALPEARGGFAPLPGIMTEVRFAEHAKELCRQYEKKTGRALIRLIEQVLGQDPRPAYLKETVERRHGTALWDVNVVWESVGDYFIVTDLESL
;
A
#
# COMPACT_ATOMS: atom_id res chain seq x y z
N MET A 1 -39.10 25.78 -32.69
CA MET A 1 -39.17 24.65 -31.75
C MET A 1 -37.77 24.44 -31.18
N ILE A 2 -37.50 25.04 -30.02
CA ILE A 2 -36.17 25.03 -29.39
C ILE A 2 -36.10 23.78 -28.52
N TYR A 3 -35.25 22.82 -28.88
CA TYR A 3 -34.96 21.67 -28.03
C TYR A 3 -34.13 22.14 -26.84
N ILE A 4 -34.75 22.24 -25.67
CA ILE A 4 -34.05 22.39 -24.41
C ILE A 4 -33.37 21.04 -24.12
N VAL A 5 -32.06 20.99 -24.32
CA VAL A 5 -31.23 19.87 -23.87
C VAL A 5 -31.35 19.81 -22.34
N LYS A 6 -31.98 18.76 -21.82
CA LYS A 6 -31.96 18.47 -20.38
C LYS A 6 -30.50 18.39 -19.94
N LYS A 7 -30.06 19.33 -19.10
CA LYS A 7 -28.77 19.21 -18.38
C LYS A 7 -28.75 17.83 -17.72
N THR A 8 -27.79 16.99 -18.08
CA THR A 8 -27.49 15.75 -17.37
C THR A 8 -27.18 16.12 -15.93
N GLN A 9 -28.10 15.82 -15.02
CA GLN A 9 -27.94 16.10 -13.60
C GLN A 9 -26.87 15.15 -13.07
N ARG A 10 -25.78 15.72 -12.54
CA ARG A 10 -24.68 14.94 -11.97
C ARG A 10 -25.17 14.29 -10.68
N SER A 11 -25.18 12.96 -10.61
CA SER A 11 -25.48 12.23 -9.38
C SER A 11 -24.24 12.16 -8.49
N SER A 12 -24.47 12.22 -7.17
CA SER A 12 -23.43 12.06 -6.13
C SER A 12 -23.88 10.98 -5.16
N TYR A 13 -22.92 10.23 -4.62
CA TYR A 13 -23.13 9.17 -3.63
C TYR A 13 -22.24 9.42 -2.42
N GLN A 14 -22.70 9.04 -1.24
CA GLN A 14 -21.94 9.08 0.00
C GLN A 14 -21.62 7.65 0.44
N PHE A 15 -20.40 7.44 0.93
CA PHE A 15 -19.93 6.17 1.46
C PHE A 15 -19.49 6.38 2.91
N GLU A 16 -19.77 5.40 3.75
CA GLU A 16 -19.32 5.39 5.15
C GLU A 16 -17.98 4.66 5.24
N GLN A 17 -17.12 5.11 6.15
CA GLN A 17 -15.91 4.37 6.49
C GLN A 17 -16.29 3.17 7.36
N ILE A 18 -16.03 1.97 6.85
CA ILE A 18 -16.35 0.72 7.55
C ILE A 18 -15.18 0.19 8.39
N GLY A 19 -13.97 0.65 8.10
CA GLY A 19 -12.77 0.19 8.77
C GLY A 19 -11.59 1.14 8.60
N VAL A 20 -10.54 0.90 9.37
CA VAL A 20 -9.27 1.63 9.30
C VAL A 20 -8.11 0.64 9.23
N ILE A 21 -7.13 0.96 8.38
CA ILE A 21 -5.89 0.19 8.25
C ILE A 21 -4.89 0.65 9.31
N HIS A 22 -4.29 -0.30 10.03
CA HIS A 22 -3.11 -0.12 10.85
C HIS A 22 -1.95 -0.90 10.23
N SER A 23 -1.02 -0.25 9.53
CA SER A 23 -0.03 -0.95 8.70
C SER A 23 1.41 -0.65 9.07
N CYS A 24 2.33 -1.42 8.49
CA CYS A 24 3.75 -1.15 8.58
C CYS A 24 4.19 0.15 7.90
N TYR A 25 3.32 0.85 7.16
CA TYR A 25 3.68 2.03 6.39
C TYR A 25 3.16 3.32 7.05
N ARG A 26 4.05 4.09 7.70
CA ARG A 26 3.69 5.39 8.31
C ARG A 26 3.77 6.59 7.36
N GLN A 27 4.36 6.40 6.19
CA GLN A 27 4.53 7.44 5.20
C GLN A 27 4.40 6.87 3.79
N LYS A 28 4.06 7.72 2.81
CA LYS A 28 3.96 7.31 1.39
C LYS A 28 5.28 6.77 0.83
N PHE A 29 6.41 7.17 1.42
CA PHE A 29 7.75 6.72 1.02
C PHE A 29 8.05 5.30 1.55
N GLY A 30 8.31 4.37 0.65
CA GLY A 30 8.54 2.96 0.99
C GLY A 30 7.34 2.03 0.73
N ILE A 31 6.15 2.60 0.49
CA ILE A 31 4.98 1.81 0.09
C ILE A 31 5.21 1.25 -1.32
N PRO A 32 5.06 -0.07 -1.56
CA PRO A 32 5.15 -0.63 -2.90
C PRO A 32 4.09 0.01 -3.79
N ARG A 33 4.43 0.27 -5.05
CA ARG A 33 3.51 0.95 -5.96
C ARG A 33 2.32 0.08 -6.36
N GLN A 34 2.38 -1.22 -6.13
CA GLN A 34 1.36 -2.20 -6.48
C GLN A 34 1.29 -3.26 -5.36
N PRO A 35 0.12 -3.88 -5.13
CA PRO A 35 -0.04 -4.94 -4.13
C PRO A 35 0.84 -6.16 -4.43
N GLY A 36 1.14 -6.95 -3.41
CA GLY A 36 1.79 -8.26 -3.56
C GLY A 36 3.30 -8.24 -3.81
N ILE A 37 3.93 -7.08 -4.03
CA ILE A 37 5.39 -7.00 -4.26
C ILE A 37 6.17 -7.25 -2.95
N VAL A 38 5.67 -6.74 -1.82
CA VAL A 38 6.26 -6.94 -0.49
C VAL A 38 5.43 -7.95 0.28
N SER A 39 5.72 -9.24 0.10
CA SER A 39 5.04 -10.32 0.85
C SER A 39 5.12 -10.17 2.38
N ALA A 40 6.15 -9.51 2.91
CA ALA A 40 6.36 -9.30 4.34
C ALA A 40 5.62 -8.07 4.90
N ALA A 41 4.89 -7.32 4.07
CA ALA A 41 4.14 -6.16 4.51
C ALA A 41 2.84 -6.62 5.17
N GLU A 42 2.68 -6.25 6.43
CA GLU A 42 1.53 -6.64 7.24
C GLU A 42 0.70 -5.42 7.64
N ALA A 43 -0.60 -5.64 7.83
CA ALA A 43 -1.49 -4.69 8.45
C ALA A 43 -2.61 -5.38 9.22
N GLU A 44 -3.26 -4.62 10.08
CA GLU A 44 -4.56 -4.95 10.65
C GLU A 44 -5.62 -4.04 10.03
N LEU A 45 -6.74 -4.62 9.61
CA LEU A 45 -7.94 -3.87 9.28
C LEU A 45 -8.91 -3.97 10.46
N GLU A 46 -9.01 -2.89 11.22
CA GLU A 46 -10.00 -2.76 12.29
C GLU A 46 -11.32 -2.29 11.68
N LEU A 47 -12.36 -3.13 11.77
CA LEU A 47 -13.72 -2.72 11.42
C LEU A 47 -14.27 -1.80 12.51
N LEU A 48 -14.96 -0.74 12.09
CA LEU A 48 -15.55 0.28 12.95
C LEU A 48 -17.02 -0.04 13.24
N SER A 49 -17.53 0.46 14.35
CA SER A 49 -18.98 0.40 14.64
C SER A 49 -19.78 1.20 13.58
N PRO A 50 -20.94 0.70 13.11
CA PRO A 50 -21.63 -0.54 13.52
C PRO A 50 -21.25 -1.79 12.71
N PHE A 51 -20.21 -1.73 11.88
CA PHE A 51 -19.80 -2.80 10.96
C PHE A 51 -18.92 -3.88 11.59
N ASN A 52 -18.42 -3.64 12.80
CA ASN A 52 -17.57 -4.54 13.59
C ASN A 52 -18.32 -5.73 14.23
N GLN A 53 -19.37 -6.23 13.58
CA GLN A 53 -20.16 -7.38 14.05
C GLN A 53 -19.65 -8.67 13.41
N GLU A 54 -19.48 -9.74 14.19
CA GLU A 54 -18.94 -11.02 13.71
C GLU A 54 -19.68 -11.58 12.48
N ASN A 55 -21.01 -11.39 12.41
CA ASN A 55 -21.83 -11.84 11.29
C ASN A 55 -21.44 -11.20 9.94
N VAL A 56 -20.82 -10.00 9.95
CA VAL A 56 -20.41 -9.29 8.72
C VAL A 56 -19.26 -10.01 8.02
N VAL A 57 -18.45 -10.77 8.76
CA VAL A 57 -17.27 -11.48 8.23
C VAL A 57 -17.42 -12.99 8.22
N ARG A 58 -18.61 -13.51 8.57
CA ARG A 58 -18.86 -14.96 8.64
C ARG A 58 -18.61 -15.63 7.29
N GLY A 59 -17.70 -16.61 7.27
CA GLY A 59 -17.32 -17.35 6.07
C GLY A 59 -16.19 -16.70 5.26
N LEU A 60 -15.70 -15.52 5.66
CA LEU A 60 -14.59 -14.85 5.01
C LEU A 60 -13.27 -15.60 5.21
N GLU A 61 -13.14 -16.36 6.30
CA GLU A 61 -12.01 -17.26 6.59
C GLU A 61 -11.83 -18.38 5.56
N GLY A 62 -12.83 -18.64 4.71
CA GLY A 62 -12.72 -19.57 3.58
C GLY A 62 -11.89 -19.03 2.41
N PHE A 63 -11.49 -17.76 2.43
CA PHE A 63 -10.73 -17.11 1.37
C PHE A 63 -9.32 -16.74 1.83
N SER A 64 -8.31 -17.03 1.01
CA SER A 64 -6.93 -16.63 1.31
C SER A 64 -6.64 -15.16 0.97
N HIS A 65 -7.47 -14.53 0.13
CA HIS A 65 -7.30 -13.17 -0.33
C HIS A 65 -8.63 -12.44 -0.39
N ILE A 66 -8.57 -11.12 -0.19
CA ILE A 66 -9.72 -10.22 -0.27
C ILE A 66 -9.35 -8.98 -1.09
N TRP A 67 -10.35 -8.42 -1.77
CA TRP A 67 -10.34 -7.05 -2.23
C TRP A 67 -10.63 -6.12 -1.06
N VAL A 68 -9.78 -5.11 -0.88
CA VAL A 68 -10.01 -3.98 0.02
C VAL A 68 -10.21 -2.73 -0.83
N HIS A 69 -11.37 -2.10 -0.70
CA HIS A 69 -11.67 -0.81 -1.33
C HIS A 69 -11.50 0.30 -0.29
N PHE A 70 -10.74 1.33 -0.64
CA PHE A 70 -10.31 2.35 0.30
C PHE A 70 -10.29 3.74 -0.33
N ILE A 71 -10.08 4.76 0.49
CA ILE A 71 -9.99 6.15 0.03
C ILE A 71 -8.55 6.67 0.14
N PHE A 72 -8.07 7.33 -0.91
CA PHE A 72 -6.81 8.09 -0.92
C PHE A 72 -6.94 9.40 -0.13
N HIS A 73 -7.25 9.28 1.17
CA HIS A 73 -7.53 10.37 2.12
C HIS A 73 -6.43 11.45 2.09
N GLU A 74 -5.17 11.05 2.12
CA GLU A 74 -3.98 11.92 2.06
C GLU A 74 -3.78 12.73 0.76
N THR A 75 -4.64 12.57 -0.25
CA THR A 75 -4.59 13.38 -1.48
C THR A 75 -5.97 13.90 -1.89
N MET A 76 -6.99 13.69 -1.05
CA MET A 76 -8.36 14.06 -1.36
C MET A 76 -8.50 15.58 -1.55
N ASP A 77 -7.88 16.36 -0.68
CA ASP A 77 -7.96 17.82 -0.69
C ASP A 77 -7.16 18.46 -1.84
N GLU A 78 -6.25 17.71 -2.48
CA GLU A 78 -5.49 18.19 -3.64
C GLU A 78 -6.32 18.19 -4.94
N GLY A 79 -7.49 17.55 -4.92
CA GLY A 79 -8.37 17.42 -6.08
C GLY A 79 -7.86 16.47 -7.16
N TRP A 80 -8.68 16.30 -8.20
CA TRP A 80 -8.38 15.40 -9.31
C TRP A 80 -7.69 16.13 -10.47
N ARG A 81 -6.96 15.37 -11.29
CA ARG A 81 -6.29 15.88 -12.50
C ARG A 81 -6.65 14.99 -13.67
N PRO A 82 -6.99 15.55 -14.86
CA PRO A 82 -7.35 14.74 -16.02
C PRO A 82 -6.16 13.96 -16.59
N THR A 83 -4.94 14.48 -16.41
CA THR A 83 -3.69 13.81 -16.80
C THR A 83 -2.66 13.92 -15.69
N ILE A 84 -1.79 12.92 -15.59
CA ILE A 84 -0.68 12.85 -14.64
C ILE A 84 0.61 12.43 -15.36
N ARG A 85 1.75 12.59 -14.71
CA ARG A 85 3.07 12.14 -15.21
C ARG A 85 3.48 10.90 -14.41
N PRO A 86 3.30 9.67 -14.93
CA PRO A 86 3.68 8.48 -14.20
C PRO A 86 5.20 8.44 -13.98
N PRO A 87 5.70 8.16 -12.76
CA PRO A 87 7.13 8.03 -12.50
C PRO A 87 7.81 7.00 -13.42
N ARG A 88 7.09 5.94 -13.80
CA ARG A 88 7.56 4.86 -14.69
C ARG A 88 7.85 5.31 -16.13
N LEU A 89 7.28 6.44 -16.58
CA LEU A 89 7.58 7.04 -17.89
C LEU A 89 8.63 8.17 -17.78
N GLY A 90 9.49 8.10 -16.76
CA GLY A 90 10.52 9.10 -16.49
C GLY A 90 9.97 10.50 -16.19
N GLY A 91 8.67 10.63 -15.91
CA GLY A 91 8.01 11.91 -15.68
C GLY A 91 7.90 12.82 -16.92
N ARG A 92 8.33 12.38 -18.10
CA ARG A 92 8.36 13.21 -19.31
C ARG A 92 7.02 13.20 -20.05
N GLN A 93 6.35 12.05 -20.08
CA GLN A 93 5.08 11.85 -20.76
C GLN A 93 3.88 12.01 -19.79
N ARG A 94 2.81 12.65 -20.27
CA ARG A 94 1.52 12.71 -19.57
C ARG A 94 0.62 11.57 -20.04
N MET A 95 -0.08 10.96 -19.09
CA MET A 95 -1.11 9.94 -19.33
C MET A 95 -2.43 10.39 -18.75
N GLY A 96 -3.55 10.02 -19.40
CA GLY A 96 -4.89 10.23 -18.84
C GLY A 96 -5.02 9.53 -17.49
N VAL A 97 -5.69 10.16 -16.52
CA VAL A 97 -5.77 9.65 -15.14
C VAL A 97 -6.39 8.24 -15.07
N PHE A 98 -7.35 7.94 -15.94
CA PHE A 98 -7.98 6.62 -16.04
C PHE A 98 -7.11 5.55 -16.69
N ALA A 99 -6.06 5.94 -17.42
CA ALA A 99 -5.03 5.02 -17.91
C ALA A 99 -3.95 4.75 -16.83
N THR A 100 -4.16 5.22 -15.59
CA THR A 100 -3.17 5.15 -14.51
C THR A 100 -3.84 4.73 -13.20
N ARG A 101 -3.01 4.35 -12.21
CA ARG A 101 -3.42 4.13 -10.81
C ARG A 101 -3.08 5.33 -9.90
N SER A 102 -3.13 6.55 -10.45
CA SER A 102 -2.88 7.78 -9.67
C SER A 102 -3.94 7.99 -8.62
N THR A 103 -3.60 8.66 -7.51
CA THR A 103 -4.55 8.99 -6.44
C THR A 103 -5.43 10.20 -6.78
N HIS A 104 -4.94 11.14 -7.61
CA HIS A 104 -5.67 12.34 -8.08
C HIS A 104 -6.79 12.06 -9.10
N ARG A 105 -7.76 11.20 -8.75
CA ARG A 105 -8.89 10.80 -9.60
C ARG A 105 -10.18 11.50 -9.17
N PRO A 106 -11.20 11.63 -10.05
CA PRO A 106 -12.47 12.28 -9.70
C PRO A 106 -13.13 11.71 -8.44
N ASN A 107 -13.06 10.39 -8.26
CA ASN A 107 -13.38 9.71 -7.01
C ASN A 107 -12.08 9.09 -6.50
N PRO A 108 -11.55 9.52 -5.34
CA PRO A 108 -10.25 9.09 -4.82
C PRO A 108 -10.33 7.68 -4.20
N MET A 109 -10.93 6.73 -4.91
CA MET A 109 -11.05 5.34 -4.50
C MET A 109 -9.86 4.53 -5.00
N GLY A 110 -9.27 3.74 -4.11
CA GLY A 110 -8.29 2.72 -4.39
C GLY A 110 -8.87 1.32 -4.19
N MET A 111 -8.17 0.34 -4.75
CA MET A 111 -8.45 -1.08 -4.54
C MET A 111 -7.13 -1.83 -4.41
N SER A 112 -7.07 -2.77 -3.48
CA SER A 112 -5.91 -3.63 -3.25
C SER A 112 -6.36 -5.07 -3.06
N VAL A 113 -5.63 -6.03 -3.64
CA VAL A 113 -5.75 -7.45 -3.28
C VAL A 113 -4.73 -7.68 -2.19
N VAL A 114 -5.18 -8.20 -1.05
CA VAL A 114 -4.33 -8.49 0.10
C VAL A 114 -4.56 -9.92 0.57
N GLU A 115 -3.56 -10.51 1.21
CA GLU A 115 -3.70 -11.80 1.89
C GLU A 115 -4.57 -11.61 3.14
N LEU A 116 -5.46 -12.57 3.42
CA LEU A 116 -6.22 -12.66 4.65
C LEU A 116 -5.62 -13.77 5.52
N ASN A 117 -4.81 -13.38 6.49
CA ASN A 117 -4.06 -14.30 7.34
C ASN A 117 -4.87 -14.78 8.56
N GLY A 118 -5.88 -14.01 8.95
CA GLY A 118 -6.74 -14.36 10.08
C GLY A 118 -7.79 -13.32 10.37
N ILE A 119 -8.75 -13.69 11.22
CA ILE A 119 -9.80 -12.83 11.73
C ILE A 119 -9.85 -13.02 13.24
N THR A 120 -9.80 -11.92 13.98
CA THR A 120 -9.89 -11.94 15.45
C THR A 120 -11.02 -11.03 15.90
N SER A 121 -11.78 -11.49 16.89
CA SER A 121 -12.82 -10.67 17.53
C SER A 121 -12.71 -10.79 19.04
N GLY A 122 -12.95 -9.67 19.72
CA GLY A 122 -12.88 -9.58 21.18
C GLY A 122 -12.82 -8.13 21.64
N ASN A 123 -13.24 -7.88 22.88
CA ASN A 123 -13.22 -6.53 23.49
C ASN A 123 -13.90 -5.44 22.64
N GLY A 124 -14.95 -5.80 21.89
CA GLY A 124 -15.68 -4.88 21.01
C GLY A 124 -14.96 -4.53 19.70
N LYS A 125 -13.85 -5.21 19.38
CA LYS A 125 -13.11 -5.06 18.12
C LYS A 125 -13.32 -6.27 17.22
N LEU A 126 -13.26 -6.02 15.92
CA LEU A 126 -13.21 -7.02 14.87
C LEU A 126 -12.08 -6.65 13.92
N ILE A 127 -11.05 -7.50 13.87
CA ILE A 127 -9.78 -7.23 13.20
C ILE A 127 -9.50 -8.32 12.18
N LEU A 128 -9.24 -7.92 10.94
CA LEU A 128 -8.72 -8.78 9.88
C LEU A 128 -7.21 -8.60 9.83
N GLN A 129 -6.46 -9.69 9.94
CA GLN A 129 -5.01 -9.70 9.83
C GLN A 129 -4.64 -9.85 8.35
N LEU A 130 -3.93 -8.87 7.81
CA LEU A 130 -3.66 -8.74 6.39
C LEU A 130 -2.17 -8.91 6.08
N GLY A 131 -1.86 -9.58 4.98
CA GLY A 131 -0.52 -9.73 4.44
C GLY A 131 -0.37 -9.12 3.05
N ALA A 132 0.87 -8.96 2.62
CA ALA A 132 1.28 -8.41 1.33
C ALA A 132 0.64 -7.04 0.98
N VAL A 133 0.41 -6.20 1.99
CA VAL A 133 -0.36 -4.95 1.86
C VAL A 133 0.44 -3.83 1.17
N ASP A 134 -0.27 -2.85 0.60
CA ASP A 134 0.27 -1.63 0.00
C ASP A 134 -0.47 -0.36 0.49
N LEU A 135 -0.98 -0.42 1.71
CA LEU A 135 -1.88 0.58 2.30
C LEU A 135 -1.14 1.40 3.37
N LEU A 136 -1.30 2.73 3.33
CA LEU A 136 -0.78 3.63 4.36
C LEU A 136 -1.54 3.40 5.67
N ASP A 137 -0.84 3.48 6.80
CA ASP A 137 -1.44 3.51 8.12
C ASP A 137 -2.49 4.64 8.23
N GLY A 138 -3.62 4.36 8.87
CA GLY A 138 -4.78 5.25 8.93
C GLY A 138 -5.67 5.24 7.68
N THR A 139 -5.36 4.46 6.64
CA THR A 139 -6.17 4.42 5.42
C THR A 139 -7.60 3.98 5.72
N PRO A 140 -8.62 4.78 5.37
CA PRO A 140 -10.02 4.43 5.57
C PRO A 140 -10.50 3.43 4.51
N VAL A 141 -11.14 2.36 4.96
CA VAL A 141 -11.74 1.31 4.14
C VAL A 141 -13.24 1.56 4.01
N ILE A 142 -13.78 1.35 2.81
CA ILE A 142 -15.20 1.55 2.48
C ILE A 142 -15.92 0.26 2.09
N ASP A 143 -15.18 -0.78 1.68
CA ASP A 143 -15.78 -2.05 1.26
C ASP A 143 -14.72 -3.18 1.22
N ILE A 144 -15.16 -4.42 1.43
CA ILE A 144 -14.33 -5.63 1.42
C ILE A 144 -15.06 -6.71 0.63
N LYS A 145 -14.35 -7.43 -0.23
CA LYS A 145 -14.92 -8.55 -1.00
C LYS A 145 -13.97 -9.75 -1.03
N PRO A 146 -14.46 -10.99 -1.05
CA PRO A 146 -13.60 -12.13 -1.32
C PRO A 146 -12.96 -12.00 -2.71
N TYR A 147 -11.68 -12.35 -2.83
CA TYR A 147 -11.03 -12.49 -4.13
C TYR A 147 -11.38 -13.86 -4.72
N LEU A 148 -11.87 -13.89 -5.96
CA LEU A 148 -12.29 -15.10 -6.63
C LEU A 148 -11.38 -15.37 -7.84
N PRO A 149 -10.42 -16.31 -7.76
CA PRO A 149 -9.45 -16.52 -8.84
C PRO A 149 -10.09 -16.77 -10.21
N TYR A 150 -11.21 -17.51 -10.27
CA TYR A 150 -11.90 -17.79 -11.54
C TYR A 150 -12.52 -16.56 -12.20
N ALA A 151 -12.76 -15.48 -11.45
CA ALA A 151 -13.41 -14.26 -11.93
C ALA A 151 -12.43 -13.07 -12.00
N ASP A 152 -11.50 -12.97 -11.04
CA ASP A 152 -10.64 -11.82 -10.85
C ASP A 152 -9.23 -12.01 -11.45
N ALA A 153 -8.77 -13.25 -11.62
CA ALA A 153 -7.46 -13.52 -12.21
C ALA A 153 -7.57 -13.55 -13.74
N LEU A 154 -6.85 -12.64 -14.40
CA LEU A 154 -6.70 -12.60 -15.86
C LEU A 154 -5.21 -12.68 -16.23
N PRO A 155 -4.59 -13.89 -16.20
CA PRO A 155 -3.16 -14.05 -16.46
C PRO A 155 -2.71 -13.51 -17.84
N GLU A 156 -3.61 -13.53 -18.81
CA GLU A 156 -3.36 -13.07 -20.19
C GLU A 156 -3.54 -11.54 -20.37
N ALA A 157 -3.82 -10.80 -19.29
CA ALA A 157 -4.02 -9.36 -19.36
C ALA A 157 -2.72 -8.63 -19.76
N ARG A 158 -2.86 -7.56 -20.56
CA ARG A 158 -1.74 -6.73 -21.02
C ARG A 158 -1.61 -5.46 -20.18
N GLY A 159 -0.42 -5.18 -19.65
CA GLY A 159 -0.14 -4.04 -18.77
C GLY A 159 0.11 -2.69 -19.46
N GLY A 160 0.07 -2.63 -20.80
CA GLY A 160 0.32 -1.40 -21.55
C GLY A 160 1.72 -0.84 -21.31
N PHE A 161 1.81 0.41 -20.85
CA PHE A 161 3.09 1.07 -20.54
C PHE A 161 3.65 0.72 -19.16
N ALA A 162 2.93 -0.07 -18.36
CA ALA A 162 3.44 -0.52 -17.07
C ALA A 162 4.54 -1.57 -17.30
N PRO A 163 5.75 -1.38 -16.73
CA PRO A 163 6.79 -2.39 -16.80
C PRO A 163 6.41 -3.58 -15.91
N LEU A 164 7.02 -4.73 -16.22
CA LEU A 164 7.05 -5.87 -15.30
C LEU A 164 7.72 -5.48 -13.97
N PRO A 165 7.46 -6.21 -12.88
CA PRO A 165 8.20 -6.04 -11.64
C PRO A 165 9.71 -6.08 -11.91
N GLY A 166 10.46 -5.13 -11.34
CA GLY A 166 11.91 -5.10 -11.46
C GLY A 166 12.56 -6.19 -10.62
N ILE A 167 13.84 -6.45 -10.89
CA ILE A 167 14.67 -7.30 -10.02
C ILE A 167 14.90 -6.53 -8.72
N MET A 168 14.74 -7.23 -7.59
CA MET A 168 15.06 -6.65 -6.29
C MET A 168 16.57 -6.40 -6.16
N THR A 169 16.93 -5.20 -5.74
CA THR A 169 18.29 -4.85 -5.34
C THR A 169 18.64 -5.60 -4.04
N GLU A 170 19.90 -6.06 -3.93
CA GLU A 170 20.39 -6.68 -2.71
C GLU A 170 20.36 -5.67 -1.54
N VAL A 171 19.92 -6.13 -0.37
CA VAL A 171 19.92 -5.34 0.87
C VAL A 171 20.79 -6.05 1.89
N ARG A 172 21.81 -5.35 2.37
CA ARG A 172 22.74 -5.80 3.41
C ARG A 172 22.48 -5.02 4.70
N PHE A 173 22.97 -5.55 5.81
CA PHE A 173 22.84 -4.93 7.12
C PHE A 173 24.21 -4.82 7.76
N ALA A 174 24.51 -3.68 8.37
CA ALA A 174 25.57 -3.60 9.36
C ALA A 174 25.22 -4.50 10.56
N GLU A 175 26.23 -5.10 11.19
CA GLU A 175 26.00 -6.04 12.32
C GLU A 175 25.18 -5.41 13.44
N HIS A 176 25.44 -4.13 13.75
CA HIS A 176 24.67 -3.39 14.74
C HIS A 176 23.19 -3.24 14.35
N ALA A 177 22.90 -2.81 13.12
CA ALA A 177 21.52 -2.66 12.62
C ALA A 177 20.77 -4.00 12.61
N LYS A 178 21.46 -5.09 12.26
CA LYS A 178 20.89 -6.44 12.29
C LYS A 178 20.52 -6.88 13.70
N GLU A 179 21.35 -6.55 14.69
CA GLU A 179 21.07 -6.81 16.10
C GLU A 179 19.88 -5.97 16.61
N LEU A 180 19.80 -4.68 16.24
CA LEU A 180 18.64 -3.84 16.55
C LEU A 180 17.34 -4.43 15.96
N CYS A 181 17.38 -4.97 14.73
CA CYS A 181 16.22 -5.63 14.13
C CYS A 181 15.76 -6.84 14.94
N ARG A 182 16.70 -7.68 15.41
CA ARG A 182 16.38 -8.86 16.24
C ARG A 182 15.79 -8.46 17.60
N GLN A 183 16.32 -7.39 18.21
CA GLN A 183 15.78 -6.86 19.46
C GLN A 183 14.36 -6.32 19.29
N TYR A 184 14.11 -5.62 18.18
CA TYR A 184 12.78 -5.13 17.81
C TYR A 184 11.80 -6.29 17.62
N GLU A 185 12.18 -7.33 16.88
CA GLU A 185 11.36 -8.53 16.67
C GLU A 185 11.07 -9.26 17.99
N LYS A 186 12.06 -9.42 18.88
CA LYS A 186 11.85 -10.01 20.21
C LYS A 186 10.87 -9.20 21.07
N LYS A 187 10.88 -7.87 20.93
CA LYS A 187 10.00 -6.95 21.69
C LYS A 187 8.56 -6.94 21.16
N THR A 188 8.39 -7.00 19.85
CA THR A 188 7.11 -6.71 19.17
C THR A 188 6.46 -7.92 18.51
N GLY A 189 7.22 -9.00 18.29
CA GLY A 189 6.82 -10.15 17.48
C GLY A 189 6.87 -9.91 15.96
N ARG A 190 7.31 -8.74 15.50
CA ARG A 190 7.29 -8.36 14.08
C ARG A 190 8.63 -8.61 13.40
N ALA A 191 8.65 -9.44 12.36
CA ALA A 191 9.85 -9.80 11.61
C ALA A 191 10.32 -8.66 10.68
N LEU A 192 11.15 -7.75 11.23
CA LEU A 192 11.51 -6.51 10.55
C LEU A 192 12.53 -6.69 9.40
N ILE A 193 13.47 -7.64 9.52
CA ILE A 193 14.54 -7.83 8.52
C ILE A 193 13.95 -8.10 7.13
N ARG A 194 13.04 -9.07 7.03
CA ARG A 194 12.42 -9.46 5.76
C ARG A 194 11.61 -8.31 5.15
N LEU A 195 10.92 -7.53 5.98
CA LEU A 195 10.19 -6.35 5.54
C LEU A 195 11.15 -5.31 4.94
N ILE A 196 12.26 -5.02 5.62
CA ILE A 196 13.27 -4.08 5.15
C ILE A 196 13.89 -4.53 3.82
N GLU A 197 14.28 -5.80 3.71
CA GLU A 197 14.85 -6.36 2.48
C GLU A 197 13.91 -6.16 1.28
N GLN A 198 12.62 -6.43 1.47
CA GLN A 198 11.62 -6.34 0.40
C GLN A 198 11.20 -4.90 0.07
N VAL A 199 11.18 -4.01 1.04
CA VAL A 199 10.89 -2.59 0.84
C VAL A 199 12.06 -1.89 0.18
N LEU A 200 13.26 -2.02 0.74
CA LEU A 200 14.46 -1.36 0.22
C LEU A 200 14.91 -1.98 -1.11
N GLY A 201 14.76 -3.29 -1.28
CA GLY A 201 15.12 -3.98 -2.53
C GLY A 201 14.32 -3.51 -3.74
N GLN A 202 13.16 -2.86 -3.56
CA GLN A 202 12.45 -2.19 -4.66
C GLN A 202 13.02 -0.84 -5.05
N ASP A 203 14.04 -0.35 -4.33
CA ASP A 203 14.57 1.01 -4.41
C ASP A 203 13.46 2.05 -4.19
N PRO A 204 13.12 2.38 -2.93
CA PRO A 204 12.03 3.28 -2.62
C PRO A 204 12.33 4.74 -2.99
N ARG A 205 13.58 5.08 -3.38
CA ARG A 205 13.98 6.45 -3.75
C ARG A 205 13.09 7.00 -4.87
N PRO A 206 12.74 8.30 -4.83
CA PRO A 206 12.14 8.94 -5.98
C PRO A 206 13.11 8.90 -7.16
N ALA A 207 12.60 8.90 -8.39
CA ALA A 207 13.42 8.77 -9.60
C ALA A 207 14.59 9.77 -9.67
N TYR A 208 14.42 10.99 -9.13
CA TYR A 208 15.45 12.03 -9.12
C TYR A 208 16.56 11.82 -8.06
N LEU A 209 16.38 10.93 -7.08
CA LEU A 209 17.42 10.57 -6.09
C LEU A 209 18.15 9.28 -6.45
N LYS A 210 17.82 8.63 -7.57
CA LYS A 210 18.49 7.37 -7.95
C LYS A 210 19.95 7.59 -8.37
N GLU A 211 20.28 8.80 -8.85
CA GLU A 211 21.63 9.17 -9.28
C GLU A 211 22.47 9.78 -8.14
N THR A 212 21.88 10.03 -6.97
CA THR A 212 22.64 10.52 -5.81
C THR A 212 23.31 9.36 -5.09
N VAL A 213 24.65 9.37 -5.05
CA VAL A 213 25.48 8.37 -4.38
C VAL A 213 25.77 8.84 -2.94
N GLU A 214 25.94 7.90 -2.01
CA GLU A 214 26.42 8.15 -0.62
C GLU A 214 25.56 9.10 0.22
N ARG A 215 24.24 9.13 -0.02
CA ARG A 215 23.32 9.88 0.82
C ARG A 215 22.66 8.95 1.84
N ARG A 216 22.69 9.35 3.12
CA ARG A 216 21.93 8.73 4.19
C ARG A 216 20.43 8.94 3.94
N HIS A 217 19.67 7.86 3.89
CA HIS A 217 18.22 7.84 3.69
C HIS A 217 17.52 7.27 4.93
N GLY A 218 16.26 7.70 5.14
CA GLY A 218 15.38 7.18 6.18
C GLY A 218 14.11 6.60 5.56
N THR A 219 13.63 5.47 6.08
CA THR A 219 12.36 4.86 5.68
C THR A 219 11.60 4.42 6.92
N ALA A 220 10.52 5.12 7.24
CA ALA A 220 9.66 4.78 8.37
C ALA A 220 8.89 3.48 8.10
N LEU A 221 9.14 2.47 8.92
CA LEU A 221 8.42 1.20 8.94
C LEU A 221 7.98 0.91 10.37
N TRP A 222 6.68 0.65 10.57
CA TRP A 222 6.07 0.55 11.90
C TRP A 222 6.33 1.78 12.79
N ASP A 223 7.07 1.63 13.88
CA ASP A 223 7.45 2.66 14.85
C ASP A 223 8.96 2.94 14.82
N VAL A 224 9.64 2.56 13.73
CA VAL A 224 11.08 2.79 13.56
C VAL A 224 11.40 3.47 12.22
N ASN A 225 12.42 4.31 12.22
CA ASN A 225 13.06 4.86 11.04
C ASN A 225 14.24 3.96 10.66
N VAL A 226 14.13 3.30 9.51
CA VAL A 226 15.21 2.48 8.96
C VAL A 226 16.19 3.38 8.23
N VAL A 227 17.42 3.44 8.73
CA VAL A 227 18.49 4.26 8.16
C VAL A 227 19.32 3.41 7.22
N TRP A 228 19.51 3.89 6.00
CA TRP A 228 20.22 3.12 4.98
C TRP A 228 20.90 4.00 3.93
N GLU A 229 21.83 3.41 3.20
CA GLU A 229 22.65 4.06 2.16
C GLU A 229 22.70 3.21 0.89
N SER A 230 22.92 3.86 -0.25
CA SER A 230 23.17 3.19 -1.53
C SER A 230 24.67 3.05 -1.74
N VAL A 231 25.15 1.81 -1.90
CA VAL A 231 26.56 1.50 -2.14
C VAL A 231 26.68 0.69 -3.42
N GLY A 232 27.05 1.36 -4.52
CA GLY A 232 27.13 0.72 -5.83
C GLY A 232 25.80 0.10 -6.26
N ASP A 233 25.75 -1.22 -6.29
CA ASP A 233 24.63 -2.06 -6.73
C ASP A 233 23.79 -2.66 -5.59
N TYR A 234 24.07 -2.31 -4.32
CA TYR A 234 23.30 -2.76 -3.16
C TYR A 234 22.92 -1.62 -2.22
N PHE A 235 21.97 -1.91 -1.33
CA PHE A 235 21.61 -1.04 -0.21
C PHE A 235 22.18 -1.60 1.09
N ILE A 236 22.68 -0.73 1.96
CA ILE A 236 23.11 -1.13 3.31
C ILE A 236 22.29 -0.40 4.36
N VAL A 237 21.70 -1.18 5.27
CA VAL A 237 21.04 -0.67 6.46
C VAL A 237 22.10 -0.43 7.52
N THR A 238 22.23 0.82 7.95
CA THR A 238 23.27 1.26 8.87
C THR A 238 22.76 1.41 10.29
N ASP A 239 21.48 1.74 10.48
CA ASP A 239 20.90 1.96 11.81
C ASP A 239 19.37 1.81 11.86
N LEU A 240 18.81 1.73 13.07
CA LEU A 240 17.37 1.81 13.36
C LEU A 240 17.13 2.86 14.45
N GLU A 241 16.42 3.93 14.10
CA GLU A 241 16.05 5.00 15.03
C GLU A 241 14.57 4.86 15.44
N SER A 242 14.20 5.22 16.67
CA SER A 242 12.78 5.27 17.07
C SER A 242 12.10 6.51 16.50
N LEU A 243 10.82 6.37 16.08
CA LEU A 243 9.99 7.49 15.63
C LEU A 243 9.25 8.20 16.77
#